data_AF-A0A6B3D0C9-F1
#
_entry.id   AF-A0A6B3D0C9-F1
#
_cell.length_a   1.000
_cell.length_b   1.000
_cell.length_c   1.000
_cell.angle_alpha   90.00
_cell.angle_beta   90.00
_cell.angle_gamma   90.00
#
_symmetry.space_group_name_H-M   'P 1'
#
loop_
_entity.id
_entity.type
_entity.pdbx_description
1 polymer ?
#
loop_
_entity_poly.entity_id
_entity_poly.type
_entity_poly.pdbx_seq_one_letter_code
_entity_poly.pdbx_strand_id
1 'polypeptide(L)'
;MRASLALQRGDLVAAEAQASAALDMLSPQSWGVLIGFPLTHLLLANTGMGRHDVAAGFLERVVPEEMHDTVFGLVYLHARGHYHLAVGLPLAAASDFEQCGVLAKARNIDNPS
;
A
#
# COMPACT_ATOMS: atom_id res chain seq x y z
N MET A 1 5.60 -3.95 12.46
CA MET A 1 5.72 -5.35 11.98
C MET A 1 4.57 -6.27 12.49
N ARG A 2 3.32 -5.81 12.52
CA ARG A 2 2.14 -6.68 12.82
C ARG A 2 1.10 -6.67 11.71
N ALA A 3 0.94 -5.53 11.02
CA ALA A 3 -0.03 -5.40 9.93
C ALA A 3 0.35 -6.21 8.67
N SER A 4 1.65 -6.40 8.39
CA SER A 4 2.12 -7.27 7.29
C SER A 4 1.85 -8.77 7.53
N LEU A 5 1.68 -9.19 8.79
CA LEU A 5 1.39 -10.58 9.15
C LEU A 5 -0.12 -10.90 9.12
N ALA A 6 -0.99 -9.89 9.25
CA ALA A 6 -2.44 -10.06 9.14
C ALA A 6 -2.87 -10.34 7.68
N LEU A 7 -2.22 -9.66 6.73
CA LEU A 7 -2.43 -9.89 5.29
C LEU A 7 -2.06 -11.32 4.86
N GLN A 8 -1.05 -11.94 5.49
CA GLN A 8 -0.67 -13.34 5.24
C GLN A 8 -1.56 -14.38 5.94
N ARG A 9 -2.35 -13.99 6.97
CA ARG A 9 -3.20 -14.91 7.74
C ARG A 9 -4.67 -14.90 7.33
N GLY A 10 -5.03 -14.16 6.28
CA GLY A 10 -6.40 -14.12 5.74
C GLY A 10 -7.39 -13.29 6.55
N ASP A 11 -6.95 -12.56 7.58
CA ASP A 11 -7.81 -11.63 8.31
C ASP A 11 -7.68 -10.23 7.73
N LEU A 12 -8.21 -10.08 6.53
CA LEU A 12 -8.26 -8.80 5.83
C LEU A 12 -9.09 -7.78 6.63
N VAL A 13 -10.08 -8.23 7.41
CA VAL A 13 -10.99 -7.37 8.19
C VAL A 13 -10.24 -6.72 9.34
N ALA A 14 -9.43 -7.49 10.07
CA ALA A 14 -8.58 -6.94 11.10
C ALA A 14 -7.53 -5.97 10.53
N ALA A 15 -6.96 -6.27 9.35
CA ALA A 15 -6.00 -5.38 8.70
C ALA A 15 -6.62 -4.04 8.30
N GLU A 16 -7.83 -4.05 7.74
CA GLU A 16 -8.60 -2.85 7.40
C GLU A 16 -8.91 -2.03 8.66
N ALA A 17 -9.48 -2.65 9.70
CA ALA A 17 -9.84 -1.98 10.93
C ALA A 17 -8.63 -1.34 11.63
N GLN A 18 -7.49 -2.04 11.69
CA GLN A 18 -6.26 -1.52 12.29
C GLN A 18 -5.69 -0.34 11.50
N ALA A 19 -5.73 -0.40 10.18
CA ALA A 19 -5.20 0.66 9.33
C ALA A 19 -6.11 1.91 9.32
N SER A 20 -7.43 1.71 9.32
CA SER A 20 -8.42 2.78 9.51
C SER A 20 -8.24 3.46 10.86
N ALA A 21 -8.17 2.69 11.95
CA ALA A 21 -7.92 3.23 13.29
C ALA A 21 -6.58 3.98 13.37
N ALA A 22 -5.54 3.49 12.69
CA ALA A 22 -4.27 4.19 12.65
C ALA A 22 -4.42 5.58 12.01
N LEU A 23 -5.08 5.69 10.85
CA LEU A 23 -5.33 6.98 10.18
C LEU A 23 -6.04 7.99 11.07
N ASP A 24 -6.95 7.53 11.93
CA ASP A 24 -7.71 8.40 12.84
C ASP A 24 -6.86 8.90 14.03
N MET A 25 -5.71 8.28 14.33
CA MET A 25 -4.87 8.66 15.46
C MET A 25 -4.04 9.93 15.24
N LEU A 26 -3.75 10.28 13.97
CA LEU A 26 -2.93 11.44 13.63
C LEU A 26 -3.69 12.35 12.68
N SER A 27 -3.52 13.66 12.85
CA SER A 27 -4.06 14.62 11.88
C SER A 27 -3.43 14.36 10.50
N PRO A 28 -4.13 14.63 9.38
CA PRO A 28 -3.60 14.40 8.03
C PRO A 28 -2.22 15.05 7.79
N GLN A 29 -1.97 16.20 8.41
CA GLN A 29 -0.73 16.97 8.27
C GLN A 29 0.44 16.37 9.07
N SER A 30 0.16 15.55 10.09
CA SER A 30 1.16 14.98 11.00
C SER A 30 1.80 13.69 10.48
N TRP A 31 1.28 13.11 9.40
CA TRP A 31 1.76 11.82 8.92
C TRP A 31 3.10 11.88 8.19
N GLY A 32 3.34 12.93 7.40
CA GLY A 32 4.45 12.94 6.44
C GLY A 32 4.48 11.65 5.60
N VAL A 33 5.67 11.10 5.35
CA VAL A 33 5.85 9.87 4.56
C VAL A 33 5.26 8.62 5.21
N LEU A 34 4.98 8.62 6.53
CA LEU A 34 4.44 7.45 7.23
C LEU A 34 3.01 7.11 6.78
N ILE A 35 2.29 8.04 6.14
CA ILE A 35 0.94 7.80 5.63
C ILE A 35 0.88 6.63 4.64
N GLY A 36 1.98 6.34 3.95
CA GLY A 36 2.05 5.22 3.01
C GLY A 36 1.79 3.87 3.68
N PHE A 37 2.09 3.70 4.97
CA PHE A 37 1.88 2.45 5.68
C PHE A 37 0.39 2.09 5.86
N PRO A 38 -0.48 2.92 6.48
CA PRO A 38 -1.90 2.61 6.57
C PRO A 38 -2.58 2.56 5.20
N LEU A 39 -2.22 3.43 4.24
CA LEU A 39 -2.80 3.41 2.90
C LEU A 39 -2.52 2.09 2.17
N THR A 40 -1.29 1.59 2.26
CA THR A 40 -0.91 0.27 1.70
C THR A 40 -1.79 -0.85 2.26
N HIS A 41 -2.02 -0.87 3.57
CA HIS A 41 -2.80 -1.93 4.20
C HIS A 41 -4.29 -1.84 3.85
N LEU A 42 -4.85 -0.63 3.78
CA LEU A 42 -6.23 -0.41 3.36
C LEU A 42 -6.44 -0.82 1.91
N LEU A 43 -5.48 -0.50 1.04
CA LEU A 43 -5.50 -0.86 -0.37
C LEU A 43 -5.48 -2.39 -0.54
N LEU A 44 -4.55 -3.09 0.13
CA LEU A 44 -4.46 -4.55 0.07
C LEU A 44 -5.67 -5.25 0.68
N ALA A 45 -6.14 -4.78 1.85
CA ALA A 45 -7.28 -5.40 2.52
C ALA A 45 -8.57 -5.27 1.70
N ASN A 46 -8.89 -4.06 1.23
CA ASN A 46 -10.09 -3.83 0.43
C ASN A 46 -10.00 -4.49 -0.95
N THR A 47 -8.83 -4.53 -1.57
CA THR A 47 -8.59 -5.29 -2.81
C THR A 47 -8.83 -6.78 -2.59
N GLY A 48 -8.24 -7.37 -1.54
CA GLY A 48 -8.42 -8.79 -1.21
C GLY A 48 -9.87 -9.16 -0.86
N MET A 49 -10.66 -8.22 -0.34
CA MET A 49 -12.09 -8.39 -0.06
C MET A 49 -12.99 -8.17 -1.28
N GLY A 50 -12.45 -7.76 -2.43
CA GLY A 50 -13.25 -7.38 -3.61
C GLY A 50 -13.94 -6.01 -3.50
N ARG A 51 -13.61 -5.20 -2.49
CA ARG A 51 -14.17 -3.85 -2.26
C ARG A 51 -13.36 -2.80 -3.04
N HIS A 52 -13.36 -2.93 -4.37
CA HIS A 52 -12.49 -2.13 -5.23
C HIS A 52 -12.85 -0.65 -5.26
N ASP A 53 -14.13 -0.31 -5.10
CA ASP A 53 -14.62 1.06 -4.95
C ASP A 53 -14.06 1.75 -3.71
N VAL A 54 -14.06 1.04 -2.57
CA VAL A 54 -13.47 1.52 -1.31
C VAL A 54 -11.95 1.67 -1.48
N ALA A 55 -11.30 0.69 -2.11
CA ALA A 55 -9.87 0.73 -2.42
C ALA A 55 -9.48 1.95 -3.27
N ALA A 56 -10.29 2.28 -4.29
CA ALA A 56 -10.08 3.43 -5.16
C ALA A 56 -10.08 4.76 -4.40
N GLY A 57 -10.98 4.91 -3.42
CA GLY A 57 -11.03 6.12 -2.58
C GLY A 57 -9.75 6.39 -1.78
N PHE A 58 -8.95 5.36 -1.49
CA PHE A 58 -7.65 5.54 -0.85
C PHE A 58 -6.55 6.01 -1.83
N LEU A 59 -6.68 5.71 -3.13
CA LEU A 59 -5.76 6.16 -4.17
C LEU A 59 -5.91 7.64 -4.50
N GLU A 60 -7.09 8.22 -4.24
CA GLU A 60 -7.35 9.66 -4.43
C GLU A 60 -6.67 10.54 -3.38
N ARG A 61 -6.14 9.94 -2.30
CA ARG A 61 -5.48 10.69 -1.24
C ARG A 61 -4.12 11.20 -1.71
N VAL A 62 -3.91 12.49 -1.52
CA VAL A 62 -2.62 13.12 -1.76
C VAL A 62 -1.61 12.56 -0.76
N VAL A 63 -0.55 11.95 -1.29
CA VAL A 63 0.61 11.52 -0.52
C VAL A 63 1.77 12.48 -0.74
N PRO A 64 2.63 12.72 0.26
CA PRO A 64 3.83 13.53 0.06
C PRO A 64 4.73 12.91 -1.02
N GLU A 65 5.29 13.73 -1.90
CA GLU A 65 6.14 13.27 -3.00
C GLU A 65 7.36 12.49 -2.48
N GLU A 66 7.91 12.93 -1.34
CA GLU A 66 9.04 12.29 -0.66
C GLU A 66 8.72 10.88 -0.20
N MET A 67 7.44 10.51 -0.07
CA MET A 67 7.02 9.16 0.30
C MET A 67 7.40 8.14 -0.78
N HIS A 68 7.33 8.52 -2.05
CA HIS A 68 7.65 7.64 -3.18
C HIS A 68 9.11 7.16 -3.12
N ASP A 69 10.02 7.99 -2.64
CA ASP A 69 11.42 7.65 -2.42
C ASP A 69 11.65 7.01 -1.03
N THR A 70 10.73 6.19 -0.53
CA THR A 70 10.92 5.47 0.74
C THR A 70 10.51 4.01 0.62
N VAL A 71 10.80 3.23 1.66
CA VAL A 71 10.24 1.88 1.77
C VAL A 71 8.70 1.92 1.75
N PHE A 72 8.07 3.02 2.16
CA PHE A 72 6.62 3.20 2.07
C PHE A 72 6.15 3.37 0.63
N GLY A 73 6.91 4.08 -0.21
CA GLY A 73 6.66 4.16 -1.65
C GLY A 73 6.74 2.79 -2.33
N LEU A 74 7.73 1.96 -1.96
CA LEU A 74 7.86 0.59 -2.45
C LEU A 74 6.63 -0.26 -2.14
N VAL A 75 6.24 -0.33 -0.86
CA VAL A 75 5.10 -1.17 -0.46
C VAL A 75 3.77 -0.61 -0.99
N TYR A 76 3.67 0.71 -1.17
CA TYR A 76 2.51 1.36 -1.78
C TYR A 76 2.37 1.01 -3.26
N LEU A 77 3.46 1.09 -4.04
CA LEU A 77 3.47 0.67 -5.45
C LEU A 77 3.09 -0.80 -5.60
N HIS A 78 3.64 -1.66 -4.76
CA HIS A 78 3.26 -3.08 -4.76
C HIS A 78 1.75 -3.27 -4.49
N ALA A 79 1.18 -2.57 -3.50
CA ALA A 79 -0.25 -2.64 -3.22
C ALA A 79 -1.13 -2.08 -4.35
N ARG A 80 -0.71 -0.98 -4.98
CA ARG A 80 -1.39 -0.37 -6.12
C ARG A 80 -1.36 -1.28 -7.34
N GLY A 81 -0.27 -1.98 -7.57
CA GLY A 81 -0.17 -3.01 -8.60
C GLY A 81 -1.19 -4.15 -8.39
N HIS A 82 -1.36 -4.63 -7.17
CA HIS A 82 -2.38 -5.64 -6.84
C HIS A 82 -3.81 -5.14 -7.06
N TYR A 83 -4.10 -3.89 -6.67
CA TYR A 83 -5.38 -3.26 -6.97
C TYR A 83 -5.62 -3.20 -8.49
N HIS A 84 -4.64 -2.72 -9.27
CA HIS A 84 -4.75 -2.62 -10.72
C HIS A 84 -4.98 -3.99 -11.38
N LEU A 85 -4.34 -5.06 -10.90
CA LEU A 85 -4.65 -6.42 -11.37
C LEU A 85 -6.10 -6.81 -11.07
N ALA A 86 -6.58 -6.55 -9.85
CA ALA A 86 -7.92 -6.93 -9.42
C ALA A 86 -9.03 -6.21 -10.21
N VAL A 87 -8.78 -4.98 -10.67
CA VAL A 87 -9.73 -4.21 -11.50
C VAL A 87 -9.50 -4.35 -13.01
N GLY A 88 -8.64 -5.26 -13.45
CA GLY A 88 -8.44 -5.55 -14.87
C GLY A 88 -7.59 -4.54 -15.64
N LEU A 89 -6.65 -3.88 -14.96
CA LEU A 89 -5.70 -2.91 -15.52
C LEU A 89 -4.25 -3.45 -15.52
N PRO A 90 -3.94 -4.51 -16.29
CA PRO A 90 -2.65 -5.21 -16.21
C PRO A 90 -1.44 -4.35 -16.59
N LEU A 91 -1.60 -3.38 -17.51
CA LEU A 91 -0.50 -2.48 -17.88
C LEU A 91 -0.15 -1.48 -16.76
N ALA A 92 -1.17 -0.96 -16.06
CA ALA A 92 -0.95 -0.11 -14.90
C ALA A 92 -0.29 -0.89 -13.76
N ALA A 93 -0.73 -2.13 -13.54
CA ALA A 93 -0.10 -3.02 -12.57
C ALA A 93 1.37 -3.32 -12.91
N ALA A 94 1.67 -3.62 -14.17
CA ALA A 94 3.03 -3.88 -14.63
C ALA A 94 3.95 -2.66 -14.36
N SER A 95 3.47 -1.45 -14.69
CA SER A 95 4.24 -0.22 -14.41
C SER A 95 4.52 -0.04 -12.93
N ASP A 96 3.54 -0.31 -12.06
CA ASP A 96 3.72 -0.24 -10.61
C ASP A 96 4.74 -1.27 -10.10
N PHE A 97 4.69 -2.51 -10.59
CA PHE A 97 5.63 -3.55 -10.21
C PHE A 97 7.05 -3.29 -10.71
N GLU A 98 7.20 -2.74 -11.92
CA GLU A 98 8.50 -2.33 -12.46
C GLU A 98 9.13 -1.23 -11.62
N GLN A 99 8.37 -0.17 -11.29
CA GLN A 99 8.82 0.91 -10.41
C GLN A 99 9.17 0.38 -9.02
N CYS A 100 8.35 -0.50 -8.46
CA CYS A 100 8.62 -1.18 -7.20
C CYS A 100 9.96 -1.94 -7.25
N GLY A 101 10.25 -2.66 -8.34
CA GLY A 101 11.49 -3.40 -8.53
C GLY A 101 12.72 -2.49 -8.65
N VAL A 102 12.60 -1.36 -9.37
CA VAL A 102 13.66 -0.35 -9.46
C VAL A 102 13.97 0.23 -8.07
N LEU A 103 12.94 0.56 -7.30
CA LEU A 103 13.12 1.13 -5.96
C LEU A 103 13.67 0.11 -4.96
N ALA A 104 13.25 -1.16 -5.05
CA ALA A 104 13.78 -2.25 -4.21
C ALA A 104 15.30 -2.42 -4.39
N LYS A 105 15.74 -2.43 -5.65
CA LYS A 105 17.17 -2.49 -6.04
C LYS A 105 17.95 -1.29 -5.53
N ALA A 106 17.43 -0.08 -5.76
CA ALA A 106 18.06 1.15 -5.30
C ALA A 106 18.24 1.19 -3.77
N ARG A 107 17.47 0.39 -3.02
CA ARG A 107 17.50 0.29 -1.57
C ARG A 107 18.17 -0.97 -1.02
N ASN A 108 18.69 -1.86 -1.88
CA ASN A 108 19.25 -3.17 -1.50
C ASN A 108 18.27 -4.04 -0.68
N ILE A 109 16.96 -3.90 -0.94
CA ILE A 109 15.90 -4.67 -0.26
C ILE A 109 15.65 -6.01 -0.99
N ASP A 110 16.07 -6.11 -2.25
CA ASP A 110 15.91 -7.29 -3.11
C ASP A 110 16.98 -8.36 -2.90
N ASN A 111 17.85 -8.21 -1.89
CA ASN A 111 18.81 -9.24 -1.50
C ASN A 111 18.19 -10.15 -0.41
N PRO A 112 17.71 -11.36 -0.74
CA PRO A 112 17.34 -12.33 0.27
C PRO A 112 18.62 -12.72 1.05
N SER A 113 18.63 -12.46 2.36
CA SER A 113 19.65 -12.99 3.26
C SER A 113 19.46 -14.49 3.46
#